data_AF-A0A536BSN1-F1
#
_entry.id   AF-A0A536BSN1-F1
#
_cell.length_a   1.000
_cell.length_b   1.000
_cell.length_c   1.000
_cell.angle_alpha   90.00
_cell.angle_beta   90.00
_cell.angle_gamma   90.00
#
_symmetry.space_group_name_H-M   'P 1'
#
loop_
_entity.id
_entity.type
_entity.pdbx_description
1 polymer ?
#
loop_
_entity_poly.entity_id
_entity_poly.type
_entity_poly.pdbx_seq_one_letter_code
_entity_poly.pdbx_strand_id
1 'polypeptide(L)'
;MQVIRARRPSGSASPLLPIIGGAVVGVALLCAGLAIAALAFGTSFAERLMTPGRPGPTQMVVGALAWSLALIAPAAFVIIGLARLGSVVERLALTRPQRAHVEAFARTLSDDFVVATKVRLSDGYVIPELVVGPHGVAIFETLPPPSYIRYVGGKWEVRVGRRRWLPTENPLERAARDAERVRRWIAAEDRDFVVKVYAALVVPDNRIQRTPACAVITRDQVPAYLASLPPQRSLTPSRREFIVEQVRESV
;
A
#
# COMPACT_ATOMS: atom_id res chain seq x y z
N MET A 1 -8.20 15.94 20.25
CA MET A 1 -8.32 14.65 19.54
C MET A 1 -7.06 13.81 19.79
N GLN A 2 -7.21 12.53 20.11
CA GLN A 2 -6.10 11.61 20.40
C GLN A 2 -6.00 10.52 19.32
N VAL A 3 -4.78 10.28 18.82
CA VAL A 3 -4.50 9.18 17.90
C VAL A 3 -3.78 8.09 18.67
N ILE A 4 -4.34 6.89 18.69
CA ILE A 4 -3.77 5.72 19.38
C ILE A 4 -3.12 4.83 18.32
N ARG A 5 -1.82 4.57 18.49
CA ARG A 5 -1.01 3.78 17.54
C ARG A 5 -0.38 2.59 18.23
N ALA A 6 -0.52 1.43 17.57
CA ALA A 6 0.03 0.19 18.10
C ALA A 6 1.55 0.26 18.15
N ARG A 7 2.14 -0.10 19.29
CA ARG A 7 3.60 -0.22 19.38
C ARG A 7 4.02 -1.38 18.46
N ARG A 8 4.87 -1.10 17.47
CA ARG A 8 5.35 -2.15 16.54
C ARG A 8 5.97 -3.29 17.34
N PRO A 9 5.54 -4.54 17.21
CA PRO A 9 6.33 -5.67 17.68
C PRO A 9 7.62 -5.72 16.84
N SER A 10 8.76 -5.58 17.51
CA SER A 10 10.08 -5.82 16.95
C SER A 10 10.31 -7.33 16.85
N GLY A 11 9.96 -7.93 15.71
CA GLY A 11 10.26 -9.35 15.51
C GLY A 11 9.53 -9.99 14.34
N SER A 12 10.21 -10.07 13.20
CA SER A 12 10.22 -11.19 12.24
C SER A 12 10.92 -10.72 10.96
N ALA A 13 11.67 -11.63 10.33
CA ALA A 13 12.65 -11.40 9.27
C ALA A 13 12.30 -10.26 8.29
N SER A 14 13.24 -9.34 8.11
CA SER A 14 13.04 -8.07 7.41
C SER A 14 12.55 -8.29 5.96
N PRO A 15 11.28 -7.94 5.61
CA PRO A 15 10.79 -8.00 4.23
C PRO A 15 11.52 -7.01 3.29
N LEU A 16 12.45 -6.22 3.84
CA LEU A 16 13.31 -5.25 3.17
C LEU A 16 14.50 -5.88 2.45
N LEU A 17 14.98 -7.06 2.86
CA LEU A 17 16.16 -7.69 2.24
C LEU A 17 16.04 -7.88 0.72
N PRO A 18 14.92 -8.42 0.17
CA PRO A 18 14.75 -8.53 -1.28
C PRO A 18 14.53 -7.18 -1.97
N ILE A 19 14.07 -6.15 -1.26
CA ILE A 19 13.88 -4.79 -1.77
C ILE A 19 15.25 -4.09 -1.90
N ILE A 20 16.09 -4.19 -0.86
CA ILE A 20 17.46 -3.66 -0.83
C ILE A 20 18.31 -4.36 -1.91
N GLY A 21 18.26 -5.69 -1.98
CA GLY A 21 18.97 -6.43 -3.03
C GLY A 21 18.54 -6.03 -4.45
N GLY A 22 17.25 -5.83 -4.67
CA GLY A 22 16.73 -5.34 -5.96
C GLY A 22 17.19 -3.91 -6.28
N ALA A 23 17.23 -3.02 -5.29
CA ALA A 23 17.66 -1.64 -5.43
C ALA A 23 19.16 -1.55 -5.75
N VAL A 24 19.99 -2.26 -4.98
CA VAL A 24 21.45 -2.28 -5.17
C VAL A 24 21.81 -2.76 -6.57
N VAL A 25 21.22 -3.86 -7.03
CA VAL A 25 21.54 -4.35 -8.37
C VAL A 25 20.96 -3.44 -9.46
N GLY A 26 19.78 -2.83 -9.25
CA GLY A 26 19.23 -1.83 -10.17
C GLY A 26 20.14 -0.61 -10.34
N VAL A 27 20.64 -0.05 -9.22
CA VAL A 27 21.60 1.05 -9.21
C VAL A 27 22.92 0.63 -9.85
N ALA A 28 23.45 -0.56 -9.51
CA ALA A 28 24.70 -1.05 -10.05
C ALA A 28 24.66 -1.22 -11.58
N LEU A 29 23.57 -1.77 -12.13
CA LEU A 29 23.38 -1.91 -13.58
C LEU A 29 23.27 -0.54 -14.27
N LEU A 30 22.58 0.42 -13.63
CA LEU A 30 22.43 1.77 -14.16
C LEU A 30 23.76 2.53 -14.16
N CYS A 31 24.53 2.45 -13.07
CA CYS A 31 25.88 3.00 -12.99
C CYS A 31 26.84 2.33 -13.98
N ALA A 32 26.78 1.00 -14.14
CA ALA A 32 27.60 0.28 -15.11
C ALA A 32 27.28 0.69 -16.56
N GLY A 33 25.99 0.78 -16.92
CA GLY A 33 25.57 1.27 -18.24
C GLY A 33 26.04 2.70 -18.52
N LEU A 34 25.88 3.61 -17.56
CA LEU A 34 26.37 4.98 -17.67
C LEU A 34 27.90 5.06 -17.75
N ALA A 35 28.63 4.25 -16.99
CA ALA A 35 30.09 4.19 -17.03
C ALA A 35 30.60 3.66 -18.38
N ILE A 36 29.99 2.60 -18.93
CA ILE A 36 30.34 2.07 -20.25
C ILE A 36 30.04 3.10 -21.34
N ALA A 37 28.89 3.78 -21.26
CA ALA A 37 28.58 4.87 -22.19
C ALA A 37 29.60 6.02 -22.08
N ALA A 38 29.92 6.46 -20.86
CA ALA A 38 30.92 7.51 -20.64
C ALA A 38 32.30 7.12 -21.15
N LEU A 39 32.71 5.85 -21.02
CA LEU A 39 33.97 5.36 -21.58
C LEU A 39 33.91 5.28 -23.11
N ALA A 40 32.81 4.76 -23.69
CA ALA A 40 32.66 4.61 -25.13
C ALA A 40 32.60 5.95 -25.88
N PHE A 41 31.94 6.95 -25.30
CA PHE A 41 31.74 8.26 -25.93
C PHE A 41 32.67 9.36 -25.40
N GLY A 42 33.20 9.22 -24.18
CA GLY A 42 34.04 10.23 -23.53
C GLY A 42 35.53 9.95 -23.60
N THR A 43 35.96 8.80 -24.14
CA THR A 43 37.38 8.50 -24.37
C THR A 43 37.67 8.30 -25.85
N SER A 44 38.92 8.51 -26.27
CA SER A 44 39.44 8.22 -27.62
C SER A 44 39.55 6.71 -27.92
N PHE A 45 38.65 5.90 -27.36
CA PHE A 45 38.53 4.47 -27.62
C PHE A 45 38.13 4.19 -29.07
N ALA A 46 37.25 5.03 -29.63
CA ALA A 46 36.89 5.02 -31.04
C ALA A 46 38.10 5.28 -31.96
N GLU A 47 38.99 6.19 -31.57
CA GLU A 47 40.21 6.52 -32.32
C GLU A 47 41.27 5.39 -32.21
N ARG A 48 41.39 4.74 -31.05
CA ARG A 48 42.34 3.63 -30.85
C ARG A 48 41.98 2.35 -31.61
N LEU A 49 40.69 2.11 -31.86
CA LEU A 49 40.23 1.02 -32.72
C LEU A 49 40.40 1.34 -34.22
N MET A 50 40.55 2.62 -34.57
CA MET A 50 40.86 3.09 -35.92
C MET A 50 42.38 3.24 -36.09
N THR A 51 43.08 2.13 -36.29
CA THR A 51 44.51 2.16 -36.68
C THR A 51 44.67 2.95 -37.99
N PRO A 52 45.60 3.92 -38.10
CA PRO A 52 45.83 4.64 -39.35
C PRO A 52 46.36 3.68 -40.44
N GLY A 53 45.53 3.35 -41.43
CA GLY A 53 45.83 2.43 -42.53
C GLY A 53 44.56 1.83 -43.17
N ARG A 54 44.69 1.18 -44.32
CA ARG A 54 43.57 0.52 -45.03
C ARG A 54 43.16 -0.74 -44.26
N PRO A 55 41.97 -0.78 -43.61
CA PRO A 55 41.64 -1.88 -42.70
C PRO A 55 41.34 -3.17 -43.48
N GLY A 56 41.83 -4.29 -42.96
CA GLY A 56 41.53 -5.62 -43.52
C GLY A 56 40.08 -6.04 -43.27
N PRO A 57 39.54 -7.03 -44.00
CA PRO A 57 38.15 -7.50 -43.85
C PRO A 57 37.84 -7.97 -42.41
N THR A 58 38.80 -8.63 -41.76
CA THR A 58 38.68 -9.09 -40.38
C THR A 58 38.64 -7.95 -39.37
N GLN A 59 39.41 -6.89 -39.59
CA GLN A 59 39.40 -5.68 -38.75
C GLN A 59 38.10 -4.89 -38.89
N MET A 60 37.53 -4.81 -40.09
CA MET A 60 36.20 -4.20 -40.31
C MET A 60 35.10 -4.94 -39.55
N VAL A 61 35.10 -6.28 -39.59
CA VAL A 61 34.12 -7.12 -38.88
C VAL A 61 34.27 -6.96 -37.36
N VAL A 62 35.49 -7.02 -36.83
CA VAL A 62 35.74 -6.85 -35.38
C VAL A 62 35.36 -5.44 -34.91
N GLY A 63 35.68 -4.40 -35.69
CA GLY A 63 35.29 -3.03 -35.39
C GLY A 63 33.77 -2.83 -35.38
N ALA A 64 33.05 -3.41 -36.36
CA ALA A 64 31.60 -3.35 -36.42
C ALA A 64 30.93 -4.09 -35.24
N LEU A 65 31.47 -5.24 -34.84
CA LEU A 65 31.00 -5.97 -33.66
C LEU A 65 31.28 -5.20 -32.36
N ALA A 66 32.45 -4.60 -32.23
CA ALA A 66 32.78 -3.77 -31.07
C ALA A 66 31.86 -2.55 -30.96
N TRP A 67 31.56 -1.88 -32.08
CA TRP A 67 30.63 -0.75 -32.14
C TRP A 67 29.19 -1.13 -31.80
N SER A 68 28.70 -2.24 -32.37
CA SER A 68 27.35 -2.71 -32.05
C SER A 68 27.21 -3.10 -30.58
N LEU A 69 28.22 -3.75 -30.00
CA LEU A 69 28.22 -4.07 -28.57
C LEU A 69 28.30 -2.81 -27.69
N ALA A 70 29.14 -1.83 -28.07
CA ALA A 70 29.30 -0.57 -27.37
C ALA A 70 28.01 0.28 -27.36
N LEU A 71 27.15 0.13 -28.38
CA LEU A 71 25.85 0.80 -28.44
C LEU A 71 24.74 0.04 -27.71
N ILE A 72 24.67 -1.28 -27.91
CA ILE A 72 23.56 -2.11 -27.41
C ILE A 72 23.72 -2.39 -25.91
N ALA A 73 24.94 -2.66 -25.43
CA ALA A 73 25.15 -3.05 -24.05
C ALA A 73 24.76 -1.94 -23.05
N PRO A 74 25.19 -0.67 -23.19
CA PRO A 74 24.81 0.39 -22.27
C PRO A 74 23.30 0.63 -22.23
N ALA A 75 22.66 0.64 -23.41
CA ALA A 75 21.21 0.82 -23.52
C ALA A 75 20.46 -0.32 -22.80
N ALA A 76 20.87 -1.58 -23.00
CA ALA A 76 20.27 -2.72 -22.32
C ALA A 76 20.45 -2.64 -20.79
N PHE A 77 21.65 -2.27 -20.32
CA PHE A 77 21.92 -2.11 -18.88
C PHE A 77 21.05 -1.02 -18.24
N VAL A 78 20.89 0.13 -18.89
CA VAL A 78 20.05 1.23 -18.41
C VAL A 78 18.58 0.84 -18.39
N ILE A 79 18.06 0.22 -19.46
CA ILE A 79 16.65 -0.22 -19.54
C ILE A 79 16.35 -1.26 -18.44
N ILE A 80 17.22 -2.26 -18.27
CA ILE A 80 17.06 -3.30 -17.25
C ILE A 80 17.17 -2.68 -15.85
N GLY A 81 18.12 -1.76 -15.62
CA GLY A 81 18.29 -1.04 -14.36
C GLY A 81 17.05 -0.25 -13.98
N LEU A 82 16.51 0.55 -14.90
CA LEU A 82 15.27 1.33 -14.71
C LEU A 82 14.06 0.44 -14.45
N ALA A 83 13.87 -0.63 -15.22
CA ALA A 83 12.77 -1.57 -15.00
C ALA A 83 12.84 -2.22 -13.62
N ARG A 84 14.06 -2.55 -13.15
CA ARG A 84 14.27 -3.13 -11.83
C ARG A 84 14.01 -2.13 -10.72
N LEU A 85 14.49 -0.90 -10.85
CA LEU A 85 14.21 0.20 -9.92
C LEU A 85 12.72 0.54 -9.86
N GLY A 86 12.03 0.61 -11.01
CA GLY A 86 10.58 0.78 -11.06
C GLY A 86 9.85 -0.30 -10.28
N SER A 87 10.25 -1.57 -10.43
CA SER A 87 9.66 -2.68 -9.68
C SER A 87 9.94 -2.63 -8.16
N VAL A 88 11.07 -2.04 -7.75
CA VAL A 88 11.40 -1.79 -6.34
C VAL A 88 10.56 -0.64 -5.81
N VAL A 89 10.40 0.44 -6.57
CA VAL A 89 9.56 1.59 -6.22
C VAL A 89 8.09 1.16 -6.10
N GLU A 90 7.59 0.36 -7.04
CA GLU A 90 6.27 -0.27 -6.93
C GLU A 90 6.18 -1.06 -5.62
N ARG A 91 7.08 -2.04 -5.41
CA ARG A 91 7.08 -2.85 -4.18
C ARG A 91 7.13 -1.99 -2.93
N LEU A 92 7.94 -0.93 -2.90
CA LEU A 92 8.04 -0.02 -1.76
C LEU A 92 6.78 0.82 -1.57
N ALA A 93 6.14 1.27 -2.65
CA ALA A 93 4.85 1.95 -2.62
C ALA A 93 3.73 1.02 -2.10
N LEU A 94 3.87 -0.27 -2.34
CA LEU A 94 2.92 -1.32 -1.96
C LEU A 94 3.20 -1.90 -0.56
N THR A 95 4.43 -1.76 -0.06
CA THR A 95 4.81 -2.10 1.33
C THR A 95 4.65 -0.92 2.26
N ARG A 96 4.56 0.31 1.73
CA ARG A 96 4.10 1.46 2.49
C ARG A 96 2.67 1.11 2.94
N PRO A 97 2.39 1.03 4.25
CA PRO A 97 1.00 1.03 4.68
C PRO A 97 0.38 2.26 4.03
N GLN A 98 -0.65 2.05 3.18
CA GLN A 98 -1.52 3.13 2.75
C GLN A 98 -1.85 3.90 4.02
N ARG A 99 -1.32 5.13 4.12
CA ARG A 99 -1.40 5.93 5.34
C ARG A 99 -2.86 5.88 5.77
N ALA A 100 -3.09 5.43 7.01
CA ALA A 100 -4.38 5.40 7.67
C ALA A 100 -5.20 6.61 7.21
N HIS A 101 -6.28 6.32 6.48
CA HIS A 101 -6.96 7.28 5.63
C HIS A 101 -7.61 8.36 6.49
N VAL A 102 -8.12 7.98 7.65
CA VAL A 102 -8.68 8.87 8.67
C VAL A 102 -7.59 9.58 9.46
N GLU A 103 -6.43 8.95 9.72
CA GLU A 103 -5.31 9.62 10.40
C GLU A 103 -4.87 10.91 9.67
N ALA A 104 -4.87 10.89 8.33
CA ALA A 104 -4.57 12.08 7.53
C ALA A 104 -5.57 13.23 7.75
N PHE A 105 -6.81 12.91 8.10
CA PHE A 105 -7.89 13.86 8.39
C PHE A 105 -8.13 14.05 9.89
N ALA A 106 -7.30 13.46 10.76
CA ALA A 106 -7.45 13.60 12.21
C ALA A 106 -7.36 15.07 12.66
N ARG A 107 -6.70 15.95 11.90
CA ARG A 107 -6.66 17.39 12.20
C ARG A 107 -7.92 18.15 11.81
N THR A 108 -8.75 17.59 10.94
CA THR A 108 -9.98 18.22 10.44
C THR A 108 -11.24 17.72 11.16
N LEU A 109 -11.12 16.67 11.96
CA LEU A 109 -12.20 16.11 12.76
C LEU A 109 -12.27 16.81 14.12
N SER A 110 -13.47 16.93 14.70
CA SER A 110 -13.66 17.53 16.03
C SER A 110 -13.07 16.65 17.14
N ASP A 111 -12.86 17.23 18.32
CA ASP A 111 -12.27 16.55 19.48
C ASP A 111 -13.08 15.36 20.02
N ASP A 112 -14.35 15.24 19.60
CA ASP A 112 -15.23 14.12 19.93
C ASP A 112 -14.89 12.81 19.21
N PHE A 113 -14.01 12.86 18.21
CA PHE A 113 -13.57 11.67 17.48
C PHE A 113 -12.21 11.18 18.00
N VAL A 114 -12.08 9.86 18.12
CA VAL A 114 -10.82 9.18 18.43
C VAL A 114 -10.52 8.21 17.32
N VAL A 115 -9.31 8.28 16.76
CA VAL A 115 -8.87 7.40 15.67
C VAL A 115 -7.84 6.42 16.23
N ALA A 116 -8.09 5.14 16.01
CA ALA A 116 -7.21 4.05 16.35
C ALA A 116 -6.84 3.25 15.11
N THR A 117 -5.58 2.84 15.05
CA THR A 117 -5.05 2.08 13.92
C THR A 117 -4.49 0.75 14.41
N LYS A 118 -4.71 -0.32 13.65
CA LYS A 118 -4.27 -1.68 13.98
C LYS A 118 -4.78 -2.18 15.33
N VAL A 119 -6.08 -2.00 15.58
CA VAL A 119 -6.73 -2.48 16.80
C VAL A 119 -6.77 -4.01 16.78
N ARG A 120 -6.18 -4.66 17.77
CA ARG A 120 -6.19 -6.11 17.95
C ARG A 120 -7.41 -6.51 18.76
N LEU A 121 -8.29 -7.30 18.16
CA LEU A 121 -9.43 -7.88 18.86
C LEU A 121 -8.98 -9.05 19.76
N SER A 122 -9.87 -9.50 20.64
CA SER A 122 -9.60 -10.62 21.57
C SER A 122 -9.32 -11.95 20.87
N ASP A 123 -9.79 -12.14 19.64
CA ASP A 123 -9.49 -13.31 18.78
C ASP A 123 -8.13 -13.21 18.06
N GLY A 124 -7.37 -12.13 18.31
CA GLY A 124 -6.10 -11.83 17.65
C GLY A 124 -6.24 -11.20 16.26
N TYR A 125 -7.47 -11.03 15.75
CA TYR A 125 -7.71 -10.37 14.47
C TYR A 125 -7.41 -8.87 14.55
N VAL A 126 -6.86 -8.29 13.48
CA VAL A 126 -6.42 -6.90 13.47
C VAL A 126 -7.31 -6.07 12.57
N ILE A 127 -8.00 -5.09 13.16
CA ILE A 127 -8.79 -4.09 12.44
C ILE A 127 -7.86 -2.96 11.99
N PRO A 128 -7.79 -2.66 10.68
CA PRO A 128 -6.83 -1.69 10.15
C PRO A 128 -7.01 -0.29 10.72
N GLU A 129 -8.24 0.23 10.69
CA GLU A 129 -8.57 1.59 11.10
C GLU A 129 -9.98 1.65 11.69
N LEU A 130 -10.08 2.23 12.87
CA LEU A 130 -11.29 2.31 13.68
C LEU A 130 -11.42 3.72 14.23
N VAL A 131 -12.63 4.28 14.16
CA VAL A 131 -12.95 5.62 14.63
C VAL A 131 -14.06 5.51 15.66
N VAL A 132 -13.83 6.03 16.85
CA VAL A 132 -14.85 6.16 17.90
C VAL A 132 -15.35 7.60 17.87
N GLY A 133 -16.67 7.80 17.89
CA GLY A 133 -17.26 9.14 17.88
C GLY A 133 -18.68 9.17 18.46
N PRO A 134 -19.39 10.30 18.34
CA PRO A 134 -20.77 10.43 18.84
C PRO A 134 -21.76 9.43 18.23
N HIS A 135 -21.45 8.89 17.05
CA HIS A 135 -22.29 7.92 16.34
C HIS A 135 -22.07 6.47 16.81
N GLY A 136 -21.09 6.21 17.67
CA GLY A 136 -20.63 4.86 17.99
C GLY A 136 -19.23 4.62 17.44
N VAL A 137 -19.10 3.57 16.62
CA VAL A 137 -17.82 3.17 16.01
C VAL A 137 -17.97 3.08 14.50
N ALA A 138 -16.99 3.58 13.76
CA ALA A 138 -16.88 3.41 12.32
C ALA A 138 -15.54 2.74 11.97
N ILE A 139 -15.57 1.67 11.19
CA ILE A 139 -14.37 1.02 10.67
C ILE A 139 -14.15 1.39 9.22
N PHE A 140 -12.88 1.50 8.85
CA PHE A 140 -12.46 1.86 7.51
C PHE A 140 -11.54 0.77 6.96
N GLU A 141 -12.01 0.11 5.90
CA GLU A 141 -11.17 -0.72 5.06
C GLU A 141 -10.77 0.05 3.81
N THR A 142 -9.61 -0.27 3.24
CA THR A 142 -9.13 0.38 2.02
C THR A 142 -9.01 -0.64 0.93
N LEU A 143 -9.60 -0.34 -0.23
CA LEU A 143 -9.43 -1.18 -1.40
C LEU A 143 -7.98 -1.07 -1.89
N PRO A 144 -7.27 -2.20 -2.06
CA PRO A 144 -5.97 -2.20 -2.72
C PRO A 144 -6.05 -1.58 -4.12
N PRO A 145 -4.93 -1.09 -4.67
CA PRO A 145 -4.93 -0.54 -6.02
C PRO A 145 -5.33 -1.60 -7.07
N PRO A 146 -5.83 -1.20 -8.26
CA PRO A 146 -6.24 -2.12 -9.33
C PRO A 146 -5.15 -3.09 -9.80
N SER A 147 -3.89 -2.77 -9.55
CA SER A 147 -2.75 -3.65 -9.83
C SER A 147 -2.67 -4.87 -8.90
N TYR A 148 -3.44 -4.87 -7.79
CA TYR A 148 -3.46 -5.88 -6.73
C TYR A 148 -4.81 -6.53 -6.52
N ILE A 149 -5.91 -5.83 -6.78
CA ILE A 149 -7.25 -6.38 -6.67
C ILE A 149 -8.06 -5.98 -7.90
N ARG A 150 -8.88 -6.88 -8.40
CA ARG A 150 -9.77 -6.61 -9.53
C ARG A 150 -11.08 -7.34 -9.38
N TYR A 151 -12.10 -6.79 -10.01
CA TYR A 151 -13.39 -7.45 -10.16
C TYR A 151 -13.55 -7.88 -11.62
N VAL A 152 -13.54 -9.19 -11.88
CA VAL A 152 -13.60 -9.77 -13.23
C VAL A 152 -14.53 -10.98 -13.21
N GLY A 153 -15.44 -11.07 -14.18
CA GLY A 153 -16.34 -12.23 -14.31
C GLY A 153 -17.22 -12.49 -13.09
N GLY A 154 -17.65 -11.44 -12.39
CA GLY A 154 -18.48 -11.56 -11.19
C GLY A 154 -17.73 -11.97 -9.92
N LYS A 155 -16.39 -12.03 -9.95
CA LYS A 155 -15.56 -12.45 -8.82
C LYS A 155 -14.48 -11.42 -8.53
N TRP A 156 -14.17 -11.31 -7.25
CA TRP A 156 -13.00 -10.57 -6.80
C TRP A 156 -11.76 -11.45 -6.91
N GLU A 157 -10.71 -10.90 -7.47
CA GLU A 157 -9.42 -11.56 -7.58
C GLU A 157 -8.33 -10.67 -6.98
N VAL A 158 -7.42 -11.28 -6.22
CA VAL A 158 -6.23 -10.64 -5.68
C VAL A 158 -4.99 -11.15 -6.40
N ARG A 159 -4.03 -10.27 -6.63
CA ARG A 159 -2.75 -10.59 -7.26
C ARG A 159 -1.81 -11.20 -6.24
N VAL A 160 -1.42 -12.45 -6.46
CA VAL A 160 -0.42 -13.16 -5.65
C VAL A 160 0.87 -13.31 -6.48
N GLY A 161 1.91 -12.60 -6.07
CA GLY A 161 3.17 -12.53 -6.80
C GLY A 161 3.05 -11.76 -8.13
N ARG A 162 3.96 -12.03 -9.08
CA ARG A 162 4.04 -11.23 -10.33
C ARG A 162 3.00 -11.60 -11.39
N ARG A 163 2.45 -12.82 -11.39
CA ARG A 163 1.68 -13.33 -12.54
C ARG A 163 0.36 -14.03 -12.21
N ARG A 164 0.04 -14.28 -10.94
CA ARG A 164 -1.13 -15.07 -10.57
C ARG A 164 -2.22 -14.20 -9.96
N TRP A 165 -3.42 -14.33 -10.50
CA TRP A 165 -4.65 -13.84 -9.88
C TRP A 165 -5.33 -15.02 -9.21
N LEU A 166 -5.73 -14.83 -7.95
CA LEU A 166 -6.48 -15.83 -7.20
C LEU A 166 -7.81 -15.25 -6.76
N PRO A 167 -8.89 -16.04 -6.75
CA PRO A 167 -10.15 -15.62 -6.16
C PRO A 167 -9.91 -15.15 -4.72
N THR A 168 -10.51 -14.02 -4.38
CA THR A 168 -10.53 -13.49 -3.03
C THR A 168 -11.96 -13.18 -2.63
N GLU A 169 -12.16 -13.02 -1.33
CA GLU A 169 -13.43 -12.57 -0.78
C GLU A 169 -13.79 -11.16 -1.28
N ASN A 170 -15.08 -10.91 -1.46
CA ASN A 170 -15.61 -9.58 -1.68
C ASN A 170 -15.18 -8.60 -0.56
N PRO A 171 -14.45 -7.50 -0.89
CA PRO A 171 -14.02 -6.52 0.10
C PRO A 171 -15.18 -5.87 0.89
N LEU A 172 -16.36 -5.76 0.28
CA LEU A 172 -17.54 -5.20 0.95
C LEU A 172 -18.08 -6.14 2.03
N GLU A 173 -18.09 -7.45 1.74
CA GLU A 173 -18.48 -8.48 2.71
C GLU A 173 -17.45 -8.60 3.82
N ARG A 174 -16.16 -8.45 3.50
CA ARG A 174 -15.10 -8.43 4.51
C ARG A 174 -15.28 -7.28 5.48
N ALA A 175 -15.45 -6.06 4.96
CA ALA A 175 -15.68 -4.88 5.79
C ALA A 175 -16.95 -5.04 6.64
N ALA A 176 -18.04 -5.59 6.09
CA ALA A 176 -19.24 -5.87 6.87
C ALA A 176 -18.98 -6.90 7.99
N ARG A 177 -18.22 -7.96 7.70
CA ARG A 177 -17.82 -8.96 8.71
C ARG A 177 -16.90 -8.39 9.77
N ASP A 178 -16.01 -7.47 9.42
CA ASP A 178 -15.11 -6.81 10.36
C ASP A 178 -15.90 -5.87 11.29
N ALA A 179 -16.94 -5.21 10.80
CA ALA A 179 -17.84 -4.43 11.64
C ALA A 179 -18.61 -5.32 12.62
N GLU A 180 -19.05 -6.48 12.16
CA GLU A 180 -19.68 -7.50 13.02
C GLU A 180 -18.73 -8.04 14.10
N ARG A 181 -17.46 -8.28 13.76
CA ARG A 181 -16.43 -8.68 14.74
C ARG A 181 -16.22 -7.60 15.80
N VAL A 182 -16.07 -6.34 15.38
CA VAL A 182 -15.93 -5.20 16.30
C VAL A 182 -17.15 -5.05 17.18
N ARG A 183 -18.36 -5.20 16.62
CA ARG A 183 -19.59 -5.16 17.41
C ARG A 183 -19.62 -6.23 18.50
N ARG A 184 -19.23 -7.47 18.17
CA ARG A 184 -19.15 -8.56 19.15
C ARG A 184 -18.06 -8.34 20.18
N TRP A 185 -16.89 -7.83 19.77
CA TRP A 185 -15.78 -7.53 20.66
C TRP A 185 -16.14 -6.44 21.69
N ILE A 186 -16.81 -5.38 21.24
CA ILE A 186 -17.34 -4.34 22.13
C ILE A 186 -18.45 -4.90 23.02
N ALA A 187 -19.29 -5.80 22.52
CA ALA A 187 -20.37 -6.39 23.31
C ALA A 187 -19.93 -7.54 24.24
N ALA A 188 -18.67 -8.02 24.16
CA ALA A 188 -18.21 -9.20 24.87
C ALA A 188 -17.99 -8.98 26.38
N GLU A 189 -17.67 -7.75 26.78
CA GLU A 189 -17.81 -7.33 28.17
C GLU A 189 -19.29 -7.06 28.37
N ASP A 190 -20.01 -7.83 29.17
CA ASP A 190 -21.47 -7.73 29.34
C ASP A 190 -21.88 -6.27 29.65
N ARG A 191 -22.52 -5.57 28.69
CA ARG A 191 -22.87 -4.13 28.82
C ARG A 191 -24.37 -3.90 28.75
N ASP A 192 -24.82 -2.93 29.55
CA ASP A 192 -26.18 -2.39 29.51
C ASP A 192 -26.47 -1.50 28.27
N PHE A 193 -25.62 -1.54 27.24
CA PHE A 193 -25.81 -0.74 26.03
C PHE A 193 -25.20 -1.40 24.79
N VAL A 194 -25.91 -1.24 23.67
CA VAL A 194 -25.42 -1.66 22.34
C VAL A 194 -24.73 -0.48 21.68
N VAL A 195 -23.58 -0.72 21.04
CA VAL A 195 -22.86 0.29 20.23
C VAL A 195 -23.14 0.07 18.76
N LYS A 196 -23.50 1.12 18.03
CA LYS A 196 -23.62 1.06 16.57
C LYS A 196 -22.23 0.99 15.95
N VAL A 197 -22.05 0.03 15.04
CA VAL A 197 -20.81 -0.14 14.27
C VAL A 197 -21.11 0.03 12.79
N TYR A 198 -20.40 0.96 12.15
CA TYR A 198 -20.53 1.28 10.73
C TYR A 198 -19.31 0.75 9.97
N ALA A 199 -19.51 0.22 8.76
CA ALA A 199 -18.44 -0.18 7.85
C ALA A 199 -18.36 0.74 6.64
N ALA A 200 -17.15 1.19 6.32
CA ALA A 200 -16.88 1.93 5.09
C ALA A 200 -15.66 1.35 4.37
N LEU A 201 -15.82 1.12 3.06
CA LEU A 201 -14.74 0.78 2.15
C LEU A 201 -14.29 2.04 1.41
N VAL A 202 -13.03 2.43 1.64
CA VAL A 202 -12.37 3.53 0.96
C VAL A 202 -11.85 3.05 -0.39
N VAL A 203 -12.37 3.63 -1.46
CA VAL A 203 -12.04 3.27 -2.84
C VAL A 203 -11.33 4.42 -3.57
N PRO A 204 -10.48 4.12 -4.56
CA PRO A 204 -9.88 5.17 -5.38
C PRO A 204 -10.92 5.87 -6.27
N ASP A 205 -11.91 5.12 -6.77
CA ASP A 205 -12.96 5.61 -7.67
C ASP A 205 -14.33 5.03 -7.29
N ASN A 206 -15.41 5.78 -7.58
CA ASN A 206 -16.81 5.42 -7.27
C ASN A 206 -17.43 4.37 -8.21
N ARG A 207 -16.62 3.47 -8.78
CA ARG A 207 -17.10 2.42 -9.70
C ARG A 207 -17.72 1.23 -8.99
N ILE A 208 -17.46 1.09 -7.69
CA ILE A 208 -17.98 0.00 -6.85
C ILE A 208 -19.30 0.44 -6.25
N GLN A 209 -20.35 -0.37 -6.39
CA GLN A 209 -21.65 -0.07 -5.81
C GLN A 209 -21.64 -0.34 -4.30
N ARG A 210 -22.28 0.57 -3.55
CA ARG A 210 -22.47 0.42 -2.10
C ARG A 210 -23.39 -0.76 -1.78
N THR A 211 -23.26 -1.29 -0.57
CA THR A 211 -24.19 -2.30 -0.03
C THR A 211 -24.91 -1.72 1.18
N PRO A 212 -26.03 -2.31 1.63
CA PRO A 212 -26.70 -1.89 2.86
C PRO A 212 -25.81 -1.99 4.11
N ALA A 213 -24.86 -2.92 4.12
CA ALA A 213 -23.99 -3.20 5.26
C ALA A 213 -22.64 -2.45 5.22
N CYS A 214 -22.23 -1.95 4.05
CA CYS A 214 -20.94 -1.28 3.87
C CYS A 214 -21.06 -0.10 2.89
N ALA A 215 -20.70 1.08 3.38
CA ALA A 215 -20.60 2.29 2.59
C ALA A 215 -19.38 2.23 1.67
N VAL A 216 -19.47 2.85 0.49
CA VAL A 216 -18.35 3.00 -0.45
C VAL A 216 -18.10 4.49 -0.60
N ILE A 217 -16.91 4.93 -0.21
CA ILE A 217 -16.55 6.33 -0.17
C ILE A 217 -15.13 6.53 -0.72
N THR A 218 -14.87 7.70 -1.26
CA THR A 218 -13.49 8.11 -1.57
C THR A 218 -12.80 8.64 -0.33
N ARG A 219 -11.47 8.77 -0.40
CA ARG A 219 -10.66 9.24 0.72
C ARG A 219 -11.08 10.62 1.23
N ASP A 220 -11.36 11.55 0.32
CA ASP A 220 -11.79 12.93 0.62
C ASP A 220 -13.19 13.01 1.25
N GLN A 221 -14.01 11.98 1.06
CA GLN A 221 -15.37 11.91 1.62
C GLN A 221 -15.39 11.42 3.07
N VAL A 222 -14.27 10.94 3.63
CA VAL A 222 -14.20 10.39 4.99
C VAL A 222 -14.72 11.37 6.06
N PRO A 223 -14.30 12.65 6.10
CA PRO A 223 -14.80 13.58 7.11
C PRO A 223 -16.30 13.87 6.97
N ALA A 224 -16.78 14.07 5.73
CA ALA A 224 -18.18 14.30 5.45
C ALA A 224 -19.04 13.07 5.82
N TYR A 225 -18.54 11.87 5.56
CA TYR A 225 -19.18 10.62 5.95
C TYR A 225 -19.32 10.53 7.47
N LEU A 226 -18.24 10.73 8.22
CA LEU A 226 -18.26 10.69 9.69
C LEU A 226 -19.22 11.72 10.29
N ALA A 227 -19.28 12.92 9.71
CA ALA A 227 -20.22 13.97 10.13
C ALA A 227 -21.69 13.66 9.79
N SER A 228 -21.93 12.86 8.74
CA SER A 228 -23.28 12.47 8.33
C SER A 228 -23.88 11.35 9.17
N LEU A 229 -23.07 10.63 9.95
CA LEU A 229 -23.56 9.52 10.78
C LEU A 229 -24.40 10.03 11.95
N PRO A 230 -25.59 9.44 12.19
CA PRO A 230 -26.49 9.93 13.22
C PRO A 230 -25.89 9.69 14.62
N PRO A 231 -25.88 10.70 15.50
CA PRO A 231 -25.39 10.52 16.86
C PRO A 231 -26.23 9.48 17.60
N GLN A 232 -25.57 8.61 18.36
CA GLN A 232 -26.22 7.56 19.11
C GLN A 232 -26.62 8.09 20.48
N ARG A 233 -27.93 8.32 20.70
CA ARG A 233 -28.45 8.88 21.97
C ARG A 233 -28.07 8.07 23.21
N SER A 234 -27.92 6.76 23.10
CA SER A 234 -27.54 5.88 24.21
C SER A 234 -26.03 5.89 24.53
N LEU A 235 -25.21 6.54 23.70
CA LEU A 235 -23.77 6.62 23.88
C LEU A 235 -23.41 7.91 24.62
N THR A 236 -23.38 7.84 25.96
CA THR A 236 -22.94 8.95 26.80
C THR A 236 -21.43 9.19 26.67
N PRO A 237 -20.91 10.37 27.04
CA PRO A 237 -19.48 10.64 27.06
C PRO A 237 -18.68 9.61 27.87
N SER A 238 -19.21 9.18 29.02
CA SER A 238 -18.59 8.13 29.86
C SER A 238 -18.52 6.76 29.17
N ARG A 239 -19.59 6.35 28.49
CA ARG A 239 -19.61 5.10 27.71
C ARG A 239 -18.66 5.16 26.52
N ARG A 240 -18.54 6.32 25.88
CA ARG A 240 -17.58 6.58 24.80
C ARG A 240 -16.14 6.48 25.29
N GLU A 241 -15.84 7.09 26.44
CA GLU A 241 -14.50 7.04 27.05
C GLU A 241 -14.09 5.61 27.41
N PHE A 242 -15.03 4.80 27.90
CA PHE A 242 -14.78 3.37 28.14
C PHE A 242 -14.39 2.60 26.86
N ILE A 243 -15.10 2.84 25.74
CA ILE A 243 -14.73 2.25 24.43
C ILE A 243 -13.34 2.72 24.01
N VAL A 244 -13.03 4.00 24.21
CA VAL A 244 -11.71 4.55 23.91
C VAL A 244 -10.63 3.86 24.73
N GLU A 245 -10.86 3.61 26.02
CA GLU A 245 -9.89 2.91 26.87
C GLU A 245 -9.69 1.46 26.43
N GLN A 246 -10.76 0.72 26.14
CA GLN A 246 -10.67 -0.63 25.60
C GLN A 246 -9.89 -0.68 24.27
N VAL A 247 -10.09 0.32 23.41
CA VAL A 247 -9.32 0.48 22.16
C VAL A 247 -7.86 0.81 22.45
N ARG A 248 -7.54 1.60 23.49
CA ARG A 248 -6.15 1.89 23.90
C ARG A 248 -5.40 0.64 24.34
N GLU A 249 -6.04 -0.22 25.12
CA GLU A 249 -5.43 -1.47 25.59
C GLU A 249 -5.15 -2.46 24.45
N SER A 250 -5.91 -2.33 23.36
CA SER A 250 -5.92 -3.26 22.23
C SER A 250 -4.98 -2.86 21.08
N VAL A 251 -4.18 -1.82 21.25
CA VAL A 251 -3.35 -1.20 20.20
C VAL A 251 -1.87 -1.27 20.59
#